data_AF-A0A8H7EXP1-F1
#
_entry.id   AF-A0A8H7EXP1-F1
#
_cell.length_a   1.000
_cell.length_b   1.000
_cell.length_c   1.000
_cell.angle_alpha   90.00
_cell.angle_beta   90.00
_cell.angle_gamma   90.00
#
_symmetry.space_group_name_H-M   'P 1'
#
loop_
_entity.id
_entity.type
_entity.pdbx_description
1 polymer ?
#
loop_
_entity_poly.entity_id
_entity_poly.type
_entity_poly.pdbx_seq_one_letter_code
_entity_poly.pdbx_strand_id
1 'polypeptide(L)'
;MAPIDFPFAHDDDVQKVVEQLKVLSRDSLAAAQGIHEIKRSATSLADKYKNNITALAGLPPGVEDFAKSFNDTLWSARNSATLGVSRITDFVDITVIGIVEDIKTPKDRDEAVLELKDMVSKKPAPVEGFPGATKQFGDIWITSSSDAAKIQKILEEATDIKKTVQELTKAFEPAKAGYRKVQEALRAYAAQI
;
A
#
# COMPACT_ATOMS: atom_id res chain seq x y z
N MET A 1 -15.82 -23.41 -16.06
CA MET A 1 -14.89 -22.51 -15.33
C MET A 1 -15.31 -22.48 -13.88
N ALA A 2 -14.36 -22.51 -12.94
CA ALA A 2 -14.64 -22.15 -11.55
C ALA A 2 -15.07 -20.66 -11.50
N PRO A 3 -15.87 -20.23 -10.50
CA PRO A 3 -16.22 -18.83 -10.33
C PRO A 3 -14.95 -17.97 -10.27
N ILE A 4 -14.93 -16.88 -11.04
CA ILE A 4 -13.86 -15.88 -10.96
C ILE A 4 -14.05 -15.15 -9.64
N ASP A 5 -13.11 -15.33 -8.72
CA ASP A 5 -13.17 -14.75 -7.39
C ASP A 5 -12.04 -13.75 -7.18
N PHE A 6 -12.33 -12.63 -6.53
CA PHE A 6 -11.38 -11.55 -6.25
C PHE A 6 -11.42 -11.24 -4.75
N PRO A 7 -10.27 -11.21 -4.04
CA PRO A 7 -10.27 -11.00 -2.59
C PRO A 7 -11.02 -9.74 -2.16
N PHE A 8 -10.85 -8.64 -2.89
CA PHE A 8 -11.53 -7.38 -2.56
C PHE A 8 -12.97 -7.27 -3.08
N ALA A 9 -13.53 -8.34 -3.64
CA ALA A 9 -14.97 -8.45 -3.83
C ALA A 9 -15.69 -8.80 -2.50
N HIS A 10 -14.97 -9.29 -1.50
CA HIS A 10 -15.52 -9.68 -0.20
C HIS A 10 -15.33 -8.56 0.82
N ASP A 11 -16.44 -8.03 1.35
CA ASP A 11 -16.40 -6.91 2.29
C ASP A 11 -15.59 -7.24 3.57
N ASP A 12 -15.62 -8.48 4.05
CA ASP A 12 -14.87 -8.91 5.24
C ASP A 12 -13.35 -8.81 5.04
N ASP A 13 -12.86 -9.22 3.87
CA ASP A 13 -11.44 -9.12 3.52
C ASP A 13 -11.01 -7.65 3.37
N VAL A 14 -11.85 -6.83 2.75
CA VAL A 14 -11.61 -5.38 2.61
C VAL A 14 -11.58 -4.70 3.98
N GLN A 15 -12.54 -4.98 4.86
CA GLN A 15 -12.60 -4.40 6.20
C GLN A 15 -11.37 -4.77 7.03
N LYS A 16 -10.92 -6.02 6.94
CA LYS A 16 -9.71 -6.49 7.62
C LYS A 16 -8.48 -5.70 7.18
N VAL A 17 -8.27 -5.52 5.88
CA VAL A 17 -7.14 -4.75 5.36
C VAL A 17 -7.22 -3.27 5.76
N VAL A 18 -8.41 -2.66 5.66
CA VAL A 18 -8.63 -1.27 6.06
C VAL A 18 -8.35 -1.06 7.55
N GLU A 19 -8.77 -1.98 8.42
CA GLU A 19 -8.49 -1.89 9.85
C GLU A 19 -6.99 -2.05 10.15
N GLN A 20 -6.30 -2.96 9.45
CA GLN A 20 -4.85 -3.12 9.58
C GLN A 20 -4.10 -1.84 9.21
N LEU A 21 -4.53 -1.13 8.15
CA LEU A 21 -3.97 0.18 7.78
C LEU A 21 -4.25 1.25 8.84
N LYS A 22 -5.44 1.27 9.43
CA LYS A 22 -5.77 2.20 10.52
C LYS A 22 -4.94 1.95 11.77
N VAL A 23 -4.72 0.69 12.14
CA VAL A 23 -3.84 0.31 13.25
C VAL A 23 -2.41 0.76 12.94
N LEU A 24 -1.89 0.45 11.75
CA LEU A 24 -0.55 0.89 11.35
C LEU A 24 -0.39 2.42 11.42
N SER A 25 -1.39 3.18 10.98
CA SER A 25 -1.38 4.64 11.06
C SER A 25 -1.33 5.14 12.51
N ARG A 26 -2.18 4.58 13.36
CA ARG A 26 -2.25 4.92 14.79
C ARG A 26 -0.94 4.62 15.50
N ASP A 27 -0.36 3.46 15.23
CA ASP A 27 0.89 3.01 15.85
C ASP A 27 2.06 3.89 15.41
N SER A 28 2.14 4.26 14.11
CA SER A 28 3.12 5.22 13.61
C SER A 28 3.05 6.57 14.34
N LEU A 29 1.84 7.13 14.49
CA LEU A 29 1.62 8.41 15.15
C LEU A 29 1.96 8.36 16.64
N ALA A 30 1.53 7.29 17.33
CA ALA A 30 1.82 7.09 18.74
C ALA A 30 3.33 6.94 18.99
N ALA A 31 4.03 6.19 18.14
CA ALA A 31 5.48 6.05 18.23
C ALA A 31 6.21 7.38 17.97
N ALA A 32 5.79 8.15 16.96
CA ALA A 32 6.33 9.48 16.69
C ALA A 32 6.17 10.43 17.90
N GLN A 33 4.99 10.42 18.52
CA GLN A 33 4.72 11.20 19.72
C GLN A 33 5.61 10.75 20.89
N GLY A 34 5.72 9.45 21.15
CA GLY A 34 6.57 8.92 22.22
C GLY A 34 8.04 9.32 22.05
N ILE A 35 8.55 9.28 20.82
CA ILE A 35 9.93 9.72 20.52
C ILE A 35 10.10 11.22 20.74
N HIS A 36 9.11 12.03 20.37
CA HIS A 36 9.12 13.46 20.65
C HIS A 36 9.14 13.77 22.16
N GLU A 37 8.36 13.03 22.95
CA GLU A 37 8.33 13.15 24.41
C GLU A 37 9.67 12.73 25.06
N ILE A 38 10.31 11.67 24.56
CA ILE A 38 11.64 11.24 25.01
C ILE A 38 12.68 12.33 24.69
N LYS A 39 12.66 12.87 23.47
CA LYS A 39 13.53 13.98 23.06
C LYS A 39 13.39 15.18 24.00
N ARG A 40 12.15 15.62 24.27
CA ARG A 40 11.88 16.72 25.20
C ARG A 40 12.38 16.41 26.62
N SER A 41 12.16 15.18 27.10
CA SER A 41 12.59 14.75 28.43
C SER A 41 14.11 14.69 28.56
N ALA A 42 14.81 14.23 27.52
CA ALA A 42 16.27 14.22 27.47
C ALA A 42 16.86 15.64 27.55
N THR A 43 16.32 16.59 26.77
CA THR A 43 16.72 18.00 26.85
C THR A 43 16.45 18.57 28.24
N SER A 44 15.24 18.35 28.79
CA SER A 44 14.89 18.86 30.12
C SER A 44 15.80 18.30 31.22
N LEU A 45 16.22 17.04 31.12
CA LEU A 45 17.12 16.41 32.08
C LEU A 45 18.52 17.03 32.02
N ALA A 46 19.07 17.20 30.81
CA ALA A 46 20.36 17.82 30.59
C ALA A 46 20.36 19.26 31.11
N ASP A 47 19.33 20.05 30.79
CA ASP A 47 19.20 21.44 31.23
C ASP A 47 19.10 21.59 32.76
N LYS A 48 18.35 20.68 33.41
CA LYS A 48 18.13 20.72 34.87
C LYS A 48 19.44 20.56 35.65
N TYR A 49 20.38 19.76 35.14
CA TYR A 49 21.60 19.40 35.84
C TYR A 49 22.88 19.94 35.19
N LYS A 50 22.76 20.81 34.17
CA LYS A 50 23.87 21.29 33.34
C LYS A 50 25.07 21.89 34.09
N ASN A 51 24.82 22.52 35.25
CA ASN A 51 25.87 23.15 36.05
C ASN A 51 26.67 22.15 36.90
N ASN A 52 26.10 20.96 37.18
CA ASN A 52 26.67 20.00 38.12
C ASN A 52 27.11 18.69 37.43
N ILE A 53 26.45 18.31 36.33
CA ILE A 53 26.67 17.05 35.63
C ILE A 53 26.77 17.34 34.13
N THR A 54 27.94 17.80 33.69
CA THR A 54 28.20 18.20 32.29
C THR A 54 28.08 17.05 31.29
N ALA A 55 28.31 15.81 31.73
CA ALA A 55 28.16 14.61 30.90
C ALA A 55 26.74 14.44 30.33
N LEU A 56 25.70 14.98 31.00
CA LEU A 56 24.31 14.88 30.51
C LEU A 56 24.06 15.67 29.22
N ALA A 57 24.93 16.62 28.86
CA ALA A 57 24.84 17.33 27.58
C ALA A 57 25.01 16.40 26.36
N GLY A 58 25.60 15.22 26.53
CA GLY A 58 25.74 14.22 25.46
C GLY A 58 24.46 13.42 25.16
N LEU A 59 23.46 13.42 26.05
CA LEU A 59 22.23 12.64 25.86
C LEU A 59 21.30 13.22 24.78
N PRO A 60 20.95 14.53 24.79
CA PRO A 60 20.04 15.09 23.79
C PRO A 60 20.47 14.88 22.32
N PRO A 61 21.76 15.05 21.94
CA PRO A 61 22.19 14.79 20.56
C PRO A 61 21.93 13.36 20.08
N GLY A 62 22.21 12.34 20.90
CA GLY A 62 21.97 10.95 20.51
C GLY A 62 20.47 10.64 20.32
N VAL A 63 19.62 11.23 21.15
CA VAL A 63 18.16 11.11 21.00
C VAL A 63 17.67 11.87 19.76
N GLU A 64 18.25 13.03 19.46
CA GLU A 64 17.95 13.80 18.24
C GLU A 64 18.25 13.00 16.98
N ASP A 65 19.43 12.39 16.91
CA ASP A 65 19.86 11.62 15.74
C ASP A 65 18.97 10.39 15.52
N PHE A 66 18.59 9.69 16.60
CA PHE A 66 17.59 8.63 16.52
C PHE A 66 16.24 9.14 16.03
N ALA A 67 15.75 10.25 16.57
CA ALA A 67 14.46 10.82 16.19
C ALA A 67 14.41 11.21 14.70
N LYS A 68 15.51 11.75 14.15
CA LYS A 68 15.65 12.02 12.71
C LYS A 68 15.58 10.74 11.89
N SER A 69 16.38 9.73 12.25
CA SER A 69 16.37 8.43 11.55
C SER A 69 14.99 7.77 11.60
N PHE A 70 14.26 7.89 12.71
CA PHE A 70 12.90 7.37 12.81
C PHE A 70 11.92 8.12 11.91
N ASN A 71 12.02 9.46 11.85
CA ASN A 71 11.20 10.25 10.92
C ASN A 71 11.47 9.87 9.46
N ASP A 72 12.72 9.63 9.08
CA ASP A 72 13.05 9.17 7.73
C ASP A 72 12.40 7.81 7.41
N THR A 73 12.36 6.89 8.37
CA THR A 73 11.62 5.62 8.24
C THR A 73 10.11 5.85 8.08
N LEU A 74 9.50 6.77 8.83
CA LEU A 74 8.08 7.12 8.66
C LEU A 74 7.80 7.72 7.28
N TRP A 75 8.66 8.62 6.80
CA TRP A 75 8.54 9.20 5.46
C TRP A 75 8.70 8.16 4.36
N SER A 76 9.60 7.18 4.54
CA SER A 76 9.71 6.03 3.64
C SER A 76 8.42 5.22 3.60
N ALA A 77 7.80 4.96 4.76
CA ALA A 77 6.51 4.29 4.84
C ALA A 77 5.38 5.07 4.13
N ARG A 78 5.32 6.39 4.33
CA ARG A 78 4.39 7.30 3.63
C ARG A 78 4.54 7.22 2.12
N ASN A 79 5.78 7.24 1.63
CA ASN A 79 6.06 7.15 0.20
C ASN A 79 5.63 5.78 -0.36
N SER A 80 5.88 4.70 0.38
CA SER A 80 5.42 3.35 0.01
C SER A 80 3.90 3.25 -0.05
N ALA A 81 3.18 3.82 0.93
CA ALA A 81 1.72 3.90 0.90
C ALA A 81 1.20 4.69 -0.32
N THR A 82 1.87 5.80 -0.66
CA THR A 82 1.54 6.61 -1.85
C THR A 82 1.76 5.82 -3.16
N LEU A 83 2.84 5.04 -3.25
CA LEU A 83 3.04 4.12 -4.37
C LEU A 83 1.96 3.04 -4.43
N GLY A 84 1.49 2.54 -3.28
CA GLY A 84 0.34 1.64 -3.21
C GLY A 84 -0.94 2.27 -3.77
N VAL A 85 -1.17 3.56 -3.51
CA VAL A 85 -2.30 4.31 -4.09
C VAL A 85 -2.19 4.36 -5.61
N SER A 86 -1.02 4.76 -6.14
CA SER A 86 -0.77 4.81 -7.59
C SER A 86 -0.90 3.44 -8.22
N ARG A 87 -0.39 2.39 -7.56
CA ARG A 87 -0.51 1.00 -8.02
C ARG A 87 -1.98 0.57 -8.19
N ILE A 88 -2.85 0.93 -7.25
CA ILE A 88 -4.28 0.62 -7.36
C ILE A 88 -4.93 1.44 -8.49
N THR A 89 -4.58 2.73 -8.64
CA THR A 89 -5.07 3.54 -9.77
C THR A 89 -4.67 2.93 -11.11
N ASP A 90 -3.40 2.60 -11.27
CA ASP A 90 -2.88 1.99 -12.50
C ASP A 90 -3.59 0.67 -12.77
N PHE A 91 -3.86 -0.13 -11.74
CA PHE A 91 -4.48 -1.44 -11.92
C PHE A 91 -5.96 -1.31 -12.28
N VAL A 92 -6.72 -0.62 -11.44
CA VAL A 92 -8.18 -0.59 -11.53
C VAL A 92 -8.62 0.40 -12.59
N ASP A 93 -8.19 1.66 -12.50
CA ASP A 93 -8.74 2.74 -13.31
C ASP A 93 -8.13 2.75 -14.72
N ILE A 94 -6.81 2.54 -14.81
CA ILE A 94 -6.10 2.56 -16.09
C ILE A 94 -6.22 1.22 -16.79
N THR A 95 -5.77 0.13 -16.16
CA THR A 95 -5.69 -1.18 -16.84
C THR A 95 -7.03 -1.88 -16.92
N VAL A 96 -7.73 -2.11 -15.81
CA VAL A 96 -8.99 -2.86 -15.85
C VAL A 96 -10.10 -2.06 -16.55
N ILE A 97 -10.41 -0.87 -16.04
CA ILE A 97 -11.49 -0.05 -16.60
C ILE A 97 -11.11 0.53 -17.97
N GLY A 98 -9.90 1.07 -18.09
CA GLY A 98 -9.48 1.75 -19.32
C GLY A 98 -9.13 0.83 -20.48
N ILE A 99 -8.62 -0.38 -20.21
CA ILE A 99 -8.12 -1.29 -21.25
C ILE A 99 -8.94 -2.58 -21.31
N VAL A 100 -9.05 -3.32 -20.20
CA VAL A 100 -9.70 -4.65 -20.20
C VAL A 100 -11.18 -4.57 -20.54
N GLU A 101 -11.91 -3.61 -19.98
CA GLU A 101 -13.34 -3.45 -20.23
C GLU A 101 -13.67 -2.91 -21.63
N ASP A 102 -12.70 -2.27 -22.30
CA ASP A 102 -12.89 -1.73 -23.67
C ASP A 102 -12.40 -2.66 -24.79
N ILE A 103 -11.94 -3.88 -24.46
CA ILE A 103 -11.48 -4.86 -25.45
C ILE A 103 -12.60 -5.15 -26.48
N LYS A 104 -12.31 -4.87 -27.76
CA LYS A 104 -13.22 -5.15 -28.89
C LYS A 104 -12.62 -6.14 -29.88
N THR A 105 -11.29 -6.20 -29.96
CA THR A 105 -10.56 -6.98 -30.95
C THR A 105 -9.49 -7.87 -30.31
N PRO A 106 -8.97 -8.88 -31.03
CA PRO A 106 -7.84 -9.67 -30.56
C PRO A 106 -6.59 -8.83 -30.26
N LYS A 107 -6.39 -7.72 -31.00
CA LYS A 107 -5.26 -6.82 -30.77
C LYS A 107 -5.39 -6.08 -29.44
N ASP A 108 -6.60 -5.60 -29.10
CA ASP A 108 -6.85 -4.92 -27.82
C ASP A 108 -6.63 -5.89 -26.65
N ARG A 109 -7.04 -7.15 -26.82
CA ARG A 109 -6.75 -8.21 -25.85
C ARG A 109 -5.25 -8.42 -25.68
N ASP A 110 -4.48 -8.48 -26.76
CA ASP A 110 -3.02 -8.70 -26.69
C ASP A 110 -2.33 -7.54 -25.95
N GLU A 111 -2.79 -6.31 -26.18
CA GLU A 111 -2.32 -5.12 -25.44
C GLU A 111 -2.68 -5.22 -23.94
N ALA A 112 -3.93 -5.55 -23.61
CA ALA A 112 -4.36 -5.74 -22.23
C ALA A 112 -3.54 -6.81 -21.48
N VAL A 113 -3.24 -7.92 -22.16
CA VAL A 113 -2.40 -9.00 -21.62
C VAL A 113 -0.97 -8.52 -21.35
N LEU A 114 -0.39 -7.72 -22.25
CA LEU A 114 0.95 -7.15 -22.06
C LEU A 114 1.00 -6.19 -20.86
N GLU A 115 0.02 -5.30 -20.74
CA GLU A 115 -0.07 -4.37 -19.62
C GLU A 115 -0.22 -5.11 -18.29
N LEU A 116 -1.15 -6.08 -18.21
CA LEU A 116 -1.32 -6.91 -17.02
C LEU A 116 -0.03 -7.69 -16.67
N LYS A 117 0.69 -8.20 -17.68
CA LYS A 117 1.97 -8.90 -17.47
C LYS A 117 3.06 -7.97 -16.93
N ASP A 118 3.16 -6.75 -17.45
CA ASP A 118 4.07 -5.72 -16.89
C ASP A 118 3.73 -5.45 -15.42
N MET A 119 2.44 -5.30 -15.11
CA MET A 119 1.97 -5.10 -13.75
C MET A 119 2.35 -6.25 -12.81
N VAL A 120 2.25 -7.51 -13.26
CA VAL A 120 2.62 -8.69 -12.47
C VAL A 120 4.12 -8.75 -12.20
N SER A 121 4.95 -8.26 -13.14
CA SER A 121 6.41 -8.30 -13.01
C SER A 121 6.96 -7.37 -11.92
N LYS A 122 6.23 -6.31 -11.58
CA LYS A 122 6.64 -5.31 -10.60
C LYS A 122 6.49 -5.85 -9.18
N LYS A 123 7.49 -5.59 -8.34
CA LYS A 123 7.54 -6.01 -6.94
C LYS A 123 7.49 -4.80 -6.01
N PRO A 124 6.86 -4.93 -4.82
CA PRO A 124 6.87 -3.86 -3.84
C PRO A 124 8.29 -3.73 -3.26
N ALA A 125 8.72 -2.48 -3.02
CA ALA A 125 9.94 -2.22 -2.28
C ALA A 125 9.66 -2.31 -0.76
N PRO A 126 10.57 -2.91 0.04
CA PRO A 126 10.42 -2.93 1.49
C PRO A 126 10.58 -1.54 2.09
N VAL A 127 9.98 -1.34 3.27
CA VAL A 127 10.21 -0.17 4.11
C VAL A 127 11.23 -0.56 5.19
N GLU A 128 12.49 -0.25 4.95
CA GLU A 128 13.60 -0.59 5.84
C GLU A 128 13.36 -0.09 7.28
N GLY A 129 13.61 -0.95 8.25
CA GLY A 129 13.35 -0.68 9.67
C GLY A 129 11.87 -0.68 10.08
N PHE A 130 10.93 -0.91 9.15
CA PHE A 130 9.49 -0.93 9.44
C PHE A 130 8.80 -2.19 8.86
N PRO A 131 8.97 -3.36 9.50
CA PRO A 131 8.43 -4.62 8.99
C PRO A 131 6.90 -4.64 8.91
N GLY A 132 6.20 -3.93 9.80
CA GLY A 132 4.74 -3.78 9.75
C GLY A 132 4.27 -3.11 8.46
N ALA A 133 4.89 -1.99 8.08
CA ALA A 133 4.60 -1.31 6.82
C ALA A 133 4.97 -2.15 5.60
N THR A 134 6.16 -2.78 5.62
CA THR A 134 6.62 -3.70 4.56
C THR A 134 5.61 -4.80 4.28
N LYS A 135 5.11 -5.44 5.35
CA LYS A 135 4.12 -6.50 5.22
C LYS A 135 2.80 -5.97 4.67
N GLN A 136 2.21 -4.97 5.31
CA GLN A 136 0.85 -4.52 4.95
C GLN A 136 0.77 -3.94 3.53
N PHE A 137 1.74 -3.11 3.14
CA PHE A 137 1.78 -2.55 1.79
C PHE A 137 2.16 -3.61 0.75
N GLY A 138 3.05 -4.54 1.13
CA GLY A 138 3.41 -5.69 0.30
C GLY A 138 2.23 -6.62 0.03
N ASP A 139 1.43 -6.94 1.04
CA ASP A 139 0.25 -7.81 0.92
C ASP A 139 -0.78 -7.19 -0.05
N ILE A 140 -1.07 -5.88 0.08
CA ILE A 140 -1.95 -5.16 -0.85
C ILE A 140 -1.41 -5.17 -2.29
N TRP A 141 -0.10 -4.96 -2.44
CA TRP A 141 0.56 -5.03 -3.76
C TRP A 141 0.38 -6.43 -4.36
N ILE A 142 0.64 -7.47 -3.58
CA ILE A 142 0.53 -8.87 -4.00
C ILE A 142 -0.91 -9.19 -4.40
N THR A 143 -1.92 -8.69 -3.70
CA THR A 143 -3.33 -8.85 -4.09
C THR A 143 -3.57 -8.28 -5.50
N SER A 144 -3.14 -7.05 -5.77
CA SER A 144 -3.27 -6.44 -7.11
C SER A 144 -2.53 -7.24 -8.19
N SER A 145 -1.31 -7.73 -7.90
CA SER A 145 -0.55 -8.55 -8.84
C SER A 145 -1.20 -9.92 -9.07
N SER A 146 -1.79 -10.53 -8.04
CA SER A 146 -2.49 -11.81 -8.16
C SER A 146 -3.75 -11.68 -9.01
N ASP A 147 -4.51 -10.60 -8.81
CA ASP A 147 -5.71 -10.33 -9.59
C ASP A 147 -5.37 -9.97 -11.04
N ALA A 148 -4.31 -9.18 -11.27
CA ALA A 148 -3.80 -8.91 -12.61
C ALA A 148 -3.41 -10.20 -13.34
N ALA A 149 -2.68 -11.10 -12.68
CA ALA A 149 -2.29 -12.39 -13.26
C ALA A 149 -3.51 -13.29 -13.58
N LYS A 150 -4.53 -13.23 -12.72
CA LYS A 150 -5.78 -13.97 -12.92
C LYS A 150 -6.54 -13.47 -14.15
N ILE A 151 -6.70 -12.15 -14.29
CA ILE A 151 -7.34 -11.52 -15.44
C ILE A 151 -6.54 -11.81 -16.71
N GLN A 152 -5.21 -11.67 -16.66
CA GLN A 152 -4.31 -11.95 -17.78
C GLN A 152 -4.53 -13.37 -18.31
N LYS A 153 -4.50 -14.37 -17.42
CA LYS A 153 -4.68 -15.78 -17.79
C LYS A 153 -6.04 -16.02 -18.44
N ILE A 154 -7.11 -15.44 -17.89
CA ILE A 154 -8.47 -15.59 -18.43
C ILE A 154 -8.56 -15.00 -19.85
N LEU A 155 -7.92 -13.85 -20.10
CA LEU A 155 -7.89 -13.23 -21.43
C LEU A 155 -7.06 -14.04 -22.43
N GLU A 156 -5.92 -14.59 -22.02
CA GLU A 156 -5.08 -15.45 -22.87
C GLU A 156 -5.81 -16.73 -23.31
N GLU A 157 -6.61 -17.32 -22.43
CA GLU A 157 -7.37 -18.56 -22.68
C GLU A 157 -8.72 -18.30 -23.38
N ALA A 158 -9.08 -17.04 -23.64
CA ALA A 158 -10.39 -16.66 -24.17
C ALA A 158 -10.58 -17.08 -25.64
N THR A 159 -11.59 -17.92 -25.89
CA THR A 159 -12.06 -18.26 -27.25
C THR A 159 -13.14 -17.31 -27.75
N ASP A 160 -14.02 -16.85 -26.87
CA ASP A 160 -15.00 -15.79 -27.11
C ASP A 160 -14.62 -14.56 -26.27
N ILE A 161 -13.91 -13.62 -26.90
CA ILE A 161 -13.39 -12.41 -26.25
C ILE A 161 -14.53 -11.60 -25.64
N LYS A 162 -15.61 -11.37 -26.41
CA LYS A 162 -16.71 -10.50 -25.98
C LYS A 162 -17.40 -11.07 -24.75
N LYS A 163 -17.70 -12.36 -24.76
CA LYS A 163 -18.31 -13.03 -23.61
C LYS A 163 -17.38 -13.02 -22.40
N THR A 164 -16.10 -13.31 -22.60
CA THR A 164 -15.11 -13.35 -21.52
C THR A 164 -14.96 -11.98 -20.85
N VAL A 165 -14.89 -10.90 -21.63
CA VAL A 165 -14.83 -9.53 -21.11
C VAL A 165 -16.08 -9.20 -20.29
N GLN A 166 -17.27 -9.53 -20.79
CA GLN A 166 -18.53 -9.30 -20.04
C GLN A 166 -18.57 -10.05 -18.71
N GLU A 167 -18.11 -11.31 -18.67
CA GLU A 167 -18.04 -12.11 -17.44
C GLU A 167 -17.00 -11.54 -16.46
N LEU A 168 -15.84 -11.11 -16.96
CA LEU A 168 -14.79 -10.46 -16.15
C LEU A 168 -15.27 -9.13 -15.56
N THR A 169 -15.86 -8.24 -16.36
CA THR A 169 -16.40 -6.96 -15.89
C THR A 169 -17.41 -7.18 -14.76
N LYS A 170 -18.34 -8.13 -14.95
CA LYS A 170 -19.35 -8.45 -13.93
C LYS A 170 -18.74 -9.02 -12.65
N ALA A 171 -17.74 -9.89 -12.78
CA ALA A 171 -17.07 -10.51 -11.63
C ALA A 171 -16.19 -9.51 -10.85
N PHE A 172 -15.55 -8.57 -11.56
CA PHE A 172 -14.64 -7.60 -10.96
C PHE A 172 -15.35 -6.37 -10.37
N GLU A 173 -16.59 -6.10 -10.79
CA GLU A 173 -17.39 -4.96 -10.30
C GLU A 173 -17.39 -4.80 -8.76
N PRO A 174 -17.69 -5.83 -7.93
CA PRO A 174 -17.58 -5.70 -6.48
C PRO A 174 -16.16 -5.39 -6.00
N ALA A 175 -15.14 -5.93 -6.68
CA ALA A 175 -13.74 -5.69 -6.33
C ALA A 175 -13.33 -4.22 -6.54
N LYS A 176 -13.87 -3.52 -7.54
CA LYS A 176 -13.61 -2.07 -7.74
C LYS A 176 -13.92 -1.26 -6.48
N ALA A 177 -15.06 -1.53 -5.84
CA ALA A 177 -15.45 -0.86 -4.60
C ALA A 177 -14.50 -1.21 -3.44
N GLY A 178 -14.07 -2.47 -3.34
CA GLY A 178 -13.09 -2.90 -2.35
C GLY A 178 -11.71 -2.25 -2.53
N TYR A 179 -11.18 -2.25 -3.75
CA TYR A 179 -9.93 -1.57 -4.11
C TYR A 179 -9.99 -0.08 -3.79
N ARG A 180 -11.12 0.59 -4.07
CA ARG A 180 -11.32 1.99 -3.72
C ARG A 180 -11.25 2.24 -2.21
N LYS A 181 -11.92 1.41 -1.39
CA LYS A 181 -11.84 1.52 0.08
C LYS A 181 -10.41 1.34 0.59
N VAL A 182 -9.66 0.37 0.06
CA VAL A 182 -8.24 0.14 0.40
C VAL A 182 -7.37 1.33 -0.04
N GLN A 183 -7.60 1.85 -1.25
CA GLN A 183 -6.89 3.02 -1.76
C GLN A 183 -7.13 4.26 -0.90
N GLU A 184 -8.37 4.52 -0.47
CA GLU A 184 -8.71 5.62 0.43
C GLU A 184 -8.03 5.46 1.79
N ALA A 185 -7.94 4.23 2.32
CA ALA A 185 -7.22 3.96 3.56
C ALA A 185 -5.70 4.19 3.43
N LEU A 186 -5.08 3.81 2.32
CA LEU A 186 -3.68 4.11 2.03
C LEU A 186 -3.42 5.62 1.90
N ARG A 187 -4.33 6.35 1.21
CA ARG A 187 -4.27 7.82 1.14
C ARG A 187 -4.38 8.45 2.53
N ALA A 188 -5.28 7.94 3.36
CA ALA A 188 -5.46 8.44 4.73
C ALA A 188 -4.20 8.21 5.58
N TYR A 189 -3.58 7.04 5.49
CA TYR A 189 -2.29 6.76 6.12
C TYR A 189 -1.23 7.78 5.66
N ALA A 190 -1.04 7.92 4.34
CA ALA A 190 -0.02 8.80 3.78
C ALA A 190 -0.24 10.29 4.07
N ALA A 191 -1.48 10.71 4.35
CA ALA A 191 -1.81 12.08 4.71
C ALA A 191 -1.58 12.38 6.21
N GLN A 192 -1.53 11.34 7.05
CA GLN A 192 -1.32 11.49 8.50
C GLN A 192 0.16 11.50 8.91
N ILE A 193 1.01 10.87 8.10
CA ILE A 193 2.48 10.87 8.27
C ILE A 193 3.08 12.10 7.61
#